data_AF-A0A8T3M097-F1
#
_entry.id   AF-A0A8T3M097-F1
#
_cell.length_a   1.000
_cell.length_b   1.000
_cell.length_c   1.000
_cell.angle_alpha   90.00
_cell.angle_beta   90.00
_cell.angle_gamma   90.00
#
_symmetry.space_group_name_H-M   'P 1'
#
loop_
_entity.id
_entity.type
_entity.pdbx_description
1 polymer ?
#
loop_
_entity_poly.entity_id
_entity_poly.type
_entity_poly.pdbx_seq_one_letter_code
_entity_poly.pdbx_strand_id
1 'polypeptide(L)'
;SPPPEIVAREITIGQQIGVLRRALSRSGRIVLQSILARCQSRTEAAVTFLATLELVRRRQVTARQDELFGPIVVESLPEAGT
;
A
#
# COMPACT_ATOMS: atom_id res chain seq x y z
N SER A 1 20.13 17.85 -30.67
CA SER A 1 19.76 16.60 -29.99
C SER A 1 18.25 16.45 -29.96
N PRO A 2 17.70 15.24 -30.10
CA PRO A 2 16.28 15.05 -29.83
C PRO A 2 15.99 15.43 -28.36
N PRO A 3 14.78 15.93 -28.05
CA PRO A 3 14.40 16.20 -26.68
C PRO A 3 14.43 14.90 -25.87
N PRO A 4 14.77 14.95 -24.57
CA PRO A 4 14.72 13.75 -23.73
C PRO A 4 13.29 13.20 -23.73
N GLU A 5 13.16 11.93 -24.12
CA GLU A 5 11.91 11.20 -24.04
C GLU A 5 11.52 11.06 -22.57
N ILE A 6 10.38 11.65 -22.18
CA ILE A 6 9.88 11.57 -20.82
C ILE A 6 9.25 10.18 -20.65
N VAL A 7 10.06 9.21 -20.23
CA VAL A 7 9.55 7.88 -19.86
C VAL A 7 8.73 8.03 -18.58
N ALA A 8 7.42 7.85 -18.68
CA ALA A 8 6.55 7.83 -17.52
C ALA A 8 6.96 6.68 -16.59
N ARG A 9 7.25 6.99 -15.33
CA ARG A 9 7.57 5.97 -14.33
C ARG A 9 6.33 5.10 -14.08
N GLU A 10 6.40 3.84 -14.46
CA GLU A 10 5.33 2.87 -14.19
C GLU A 10 5.26 2.56 -12.69
N ILE A 11 4.07 2.74 -12.10
CA ILE A 11 3.80 2.41 -10.69
C ILE A 11 2.98 1.13 -10.66
N THR A 12 3.52 0.08 -10.06
CA THR A 12 2.87 -1.24 -10.03
C THR A 12 2.37 -1.61 -8.65
N ILE A 13 1.37 -2.50 -8.61
CA ILE A 13 0.85 -3.08 -7.37
C ILE A 13 1.98 -3.76 -6.58
N GLY A 14 2.86 -4.51 -7.25
CA GLY A 14 3.96 -5.22 -6.61
C GLY A 14 4.94 -4.29 -5.89
N GLN A 15 5.26 -3.14 -6.49
CA GLN A 15 6.09 -2.12 -5.86
C GLN A 15 5.44 -1.56 -4.59
N GLN A 16 4.14 -1.24 -4.66
CA GLN A 16 3.41 -0.69 -3.51
C GLN A 16 3.17 -1.72 -2.40
N ILE A 17 3.01 -3.01 -2.73
CA ILE A 17 3.05 -4.10 -1.74
C ILE A 17 4.39 -4.06 -0.97
N GLY A 18 5.51 -3.84 -1.65
CA GLY A 18 6.81 -3.70 -1.01
C GLY A 18 6.89 -2.51 -0.05
N VAL A 19 6.25 -1.37 -0.39
CA VAL A 19 6.14 -0.21 0.50
C VAL A 19 5.34 -0.56 1.75
N LEU A 20 4.17 -1.18 1.59
CA LEU A 20 3.29 -1.57 2.69
C LEU A 20 3.97 -2.58 3.63
N ARG A 21 4.64 -3.60 3.09
CA ARG A 21 5.38 -4.60 3.88
C ARG A 21 6.50 -3.97 4.71
N ARG A 22 7.27 -3.04 4.15
CA ARG A 22 8.32 -2.31 4.89
C ARG A 22 7.76 -1.42 5.99
N ALA A 23 6.54 -0.90 5.82
CA ALA A 23 5.88 -0.12 6.85
C ALA A 23 5.37 -1.03 7.98
N LEU A 24 4.72 -2.14 7.61
CA LEU A 24 4.19 -3.14 8.53
C LEU A 24 5.29 -3.88 9.32
N SER A 25 6.48 -4.10 8.75
CA SER A 25 7.55 -4.82 9.43
C SER A 25 8.08 -4.13 10.69
N ARG A 26 7.78 -2.85 10.91
CA ARG A 26 8.27 -2.09 12.08
C ARG A 26 7.37 -2.24 13.30
N SER A 27 6.06 -2.39 13.11
CA SER A 27 5.05 -2.30 14.17
C SER A 27 3.97 -3.38 14.08
N GLY A 28 3.94 -4.16 12.99
CA GLY A 28 2.84 -5.08 12.66
C GLY A 28 1.52 -4.39 12.29
N ARG A 29 1.45 -3.06 12.41
CA ARG A 29 0.22 -2.26 12.25
C ARG A 29 0.54 -0.88 11.70
N ILE A 30 -0.25 -0.42 10.73
CA ILE A 30 -0.16 0.93 10.16
C ILE A 30 -1.55 1.55 9.99
N VAL A 31 -1.59 2.87 9.89
CA VAL A 31 -2.77 3.58 9.38
C VAL A 31 -2.52 3.95 7.92
N LEU A 32 -3.34 3.45 6.99
CA LEU A 32 -3.06 3.47 5.55
C LEU A 32 -2.86 4.89 4.99
N GLN A 33 -3.62 5.86 5.48
CA GLN A 33 -3.52 7.27 5.04
C GLN A 33 -2.16 7.86 5.36
N SER A 34 -1.46 7.39 6.39
CA SER A 34 -0.08 7.82 6.66
C SER A 34 0.89 7.40 5.54
N ILE A 35 0.57 6.31 4.83
CA ILE A 35 1.30 5.89 3.62
C ILE A 35 0.84 6.70 2.41
N LEU A 36 -0.48 6.84 2.23
CA LEU A 36 -1.06 7.58 1.10
C LEU A 36 -0.65 9.06 1.07
N ALA A 37 -0.49 9.69 2.25
CA ALA A 37 -0.03 11.07 2.37
C ALA A 37 1.41 11.30 1.85
N ARG A 38 2.18 10.22 1.64
CA ARG A 38 3.55 10.27 1.11
C ARG A 38 3.62 10.01 -0.39
N CYS A 39 2.52 9.55 -1.00
CA CYS A 39 2.41 9.34 -2.43
C CYS A 39 2.52 10.67 -3.19
N GLN A 40 3.22 10.66 -4.32
CA GLN A 40 3.49 11.86 -5.13
C GLN A 40 2.39 12.13 -6.15
N SER A 41 1.43 11.21 -6.32
CA SER A 41 0.32 11.37 -7.26
C SER A 41 -0.93 10.61 -6.81
N ARG A 42 -2.08 11.01 -7.37
CA ARG A 42 -3.36 10.28 -7.20
C ARG A 42 -3.27 8.85 -7.72
N THR A 43 -2.56 8.63 -8.83
CA THR A 43 -2.32 7.29 -9.38
C THR A 43 -1.53 6.44 -8.40
N GLU A 44 -0.47 6.97 -7.80
CA GLU A 44 0.31 6.24 -6.78
C GLU A 44 -0.54 5.90 -5.56
N ALA A 45 -1.36 6.84 -5.09
CA ALA A 45 -2.28 6.61 -3.97
C ALA A 45 -3.30 5.51 -4.30
N ALA A 46 -3.89 5.55 -5.50
CA ALA A 46 -4.83 4.52 -5.96
C ALA A 46 -4.18 3.14 -6.06
N VAL A 47 -2.98 3.03 -6.63
CA VAL A 47 -2.25 1.75 -6.72
C VAL A 47 -1.84 1.25 -5.33
N THR A 48 -1.51 2.15 -4.40
CA THR A 48 -1.22 1.77 -2.99
C THR A 48 -2.46 1.24 -2.27
N PHE A 49 -3.62 1.84 -2.54
CA PHE A 49 -4.89 1.33 -2.03
C PHE A 49 -5.21 -0.05 -2.61
N LEU A 50 -5.08 -0.23 -3.94
CA LEU A 50 -5.25 -1.53 -4.60
C LEU A 50 -4.25 -2.58 -4.09
N ALA A 51 -3.00 -2.19 -3.81
CA ALA A 51 -2.01 -3.07 -3.19
C ALA A 51 -2.40 -3.52 -1.78
N THR A 52 -3.05 -2.64 -1.01
CA THR A 52 -3.62 -3.02 0.30
C THR A 52 -4.75 -4.03 0.13
N LEU A 53 -5.67 -3.81 -0.81
CA LEU A 53 -6.75 -4.77 -1.12
C LEU A 53 -6.21 -6.11 -1.61
N GLU A 54 -5.13 -6.10 -2.40
CA GLU A 54 -4.47 -7.32 -2.87
C GLU A 54 -3.85 -8.11 -1.71
N LEU A 55 -3.26 -7.45 -0.71
CA LEU A 55 -2.76 -8.12 0.50
C LEU A 55 -3.90 -8.72 1.35
N VAL A 56 -5.03 -8.02 1.45
CA VAL A 56 -6.24 -8.54 2.11
C VAL A 56 -6.76 -9.77 1.35
N ARG A 57 -6.87 -9.70 0.02
CA ARG A 57 -7.30 -10.81 -0.84
C ARG A 57 -6.41 -12.05 -0.67
N ARG A 58 -5.11 -11.85 -0.49
CA ARG A 58 -4.11 -12.91 -0.22
C ARG A 58 -4.09 -13.39 1.23
N ARG A 59 -4.92 -12.83 2.11
CA ARG A 59 -4.95 -13.13 3.56
C ARG A 59 -3.60 -12.93 4.24
N GLN A 60 -2.85 -11.90 3.84
CA GLN A 60 -1.57 -11.54 4.47
C GLN A 60 -1.73 -10.42 5.50
N VAL A 61 -2.80 -9.63 5.39
CA VAL A 61 -3.14 -8.55 6.31
C VAL A 61 -4.65 -8.53 6.55
N THR A 62 -5.07 -7.95 7.65
CA THR A 62 -6.44 -7.46 7.85
C THR A 62 -6.48 -5.96 7.65
N ALA A 63 -7.65 -5.45 7.25
CA ALA A 63 -7.92 -4.02 7.17
C ALA A 63 -9.26 -3.73 7.85
N ARG A 64 -9.29 -2.74 8.74
CA ARG A 64 -10.48 -2.31 9.49
C ARG A 64 -10.73 -0.82 9.31
N GLN A 65 -11.99 -0.47 9.04
CA GLN A 65 -12.46 0.90 8.91
C GLN A 65 -13.83 1.00 9.59
N ASP A 66 -13.95 1.92 10.55
CA ASP A 66 -15.14 2.00 11.41
C ASP A 66 -16.23 2.91 10.84
N GLU A 67 -15.86 3.82 9.97
CA GLU A 67 -16.74 4.82 9.35
C GLU A 67 -16.33 5.08 7.90
N LEU A 68 -17.30 5.46 7.06
CA LEU A 68 -17.03 5.79 5.67
C LEU A 68 -16.01 6.92 5.57
N PHE A 69 -14.98 6.72 4.73
CA PHE A 69 -13.86 7.66 4.56
C PHE A 69 -13.04 7.94 5.83
N GLY A 70 -13.32 7.23 6.93
CA GLY A 70 -12.54 7.28 8.15
C GLY A 70 -11.26 6.45 8.06
N PRO A 71 -10.56 6.26 9.18
CA PRO A 71 -9.26 5.67 9.14
C PRO A 71 -9.26 4.17 8.81
N ILE A 72 -8.35 3.75 7.93
CA ILE A 72 -8.12 2.34 7.59
C ILE A 72 -6.89 1.86 8.35
N VAL A 73 -7.10 1.02 9.34
CA VAL A 73 -6.06 0.35 10.09
C VAL A 73 -5.72 -0.95 9.40
N VAL A 74 -4.45 -1.16 9.05
CA VAL A 74 -3.95 -2.37 8.40
C VAL A 74 -3.02 -3.10 9.38
N GLU A 75 -3.26 -4.38 9.60
CA GLU A 75 -2.51 -5.23 10.54
C GLU A 75 -2.00 -6.48 9.83
N SER A 76 -0.73 -6.84 10.06
CA SER A 76 -0.15 -8.08 9.54
C SER A 76 -0.81 -9.29 10.19
N LEU A 77 -1.15 -10.28 9.38
CA LEU A 77 -1.49 -11.59 9.90
C LEU A 77 -0.20 -12.36 10.22
N PRO A 78 -0.11 -13.04 11.37
CA PRO A 78 1.00 -13.95 11.62
C PRO A 78 1.01 -15.00 10.50
N GLU A 79 2.18 -15.25 9.91
CA GLU A 79 2.33 -16.40 9.03
C GLU A 79 1.91 -17.64 9.83
N ALA A 80 0.96 -18.42 9.31
CA ALA A 80 0.56 -19.66 9.96
C ALA A 80 1.82 -20.49 10.16
N GLY A 81 2.18 -20.71 11.43
CA GLY A 81 3.45 -21.32 11.82
C GLY A 81 3.69 -22.62 11.05
N THR A 82 4.91 -22.75 10.53
CA THR A 82 5.48 -24.04 10.13
C THR A 82 6.02 -24.74 11.37
#